data_AF-A0A1V0AET1-F1
#
_entry.id   AF-A0A1V0AET1-F1
#
_cell.length_a   1.000
_cell.length_b   1.000
_cell.length_c   1.000
_cell.angle_alpha   90.00
_cell.angle_beta   90.00
_cell.angle_gamma   90.00
#
_symmetry.space_group_name_H-M   'P 1'
#
loop_
_entity.id
_entity.type
_entity.pdbx_description
1 polymer ?
#
loop_
_entity_poly.entity_id
_entity_poly.type
_entity_poly.pdbx_seq_one_letter_code
_entity_poly.pdbx_strand_id
1 'polypeptide(L)'
;MVVLLAGCSSAEGSDVRPVPVQAPVAKQAGAPACTVTTKLIPSCGAWWGMAPEVFTGGSVEQALHGAESRMGAPVDVLHVYHRGSELFPTGAEVRLARDPARPRLLMVNWKPSLDRTWAEIAQGALDARIDRLAEHLRRTFPERFFLTLHHEPENDVDPSSGSGMGATDYAAMFRHVVLRLREKGVRNAVVVMTYMGAPNWAATSWFEDLYPGDDVVDWVAMDPYADDRVHDFDGLVNKTRKEYPGWPGFYRWMQARFPGKPVMVAEWGVFERPKDRAFKRRFFESVRGQIRRYPQIKALLYFDSPQAPRGDTSFDSDPGAGRAFSELARDRYFRSTPVPRP
;
A
#
# COMPACT_ATOMS: atom_id res chain seq x y z
N MET A 1 -48.97 5.24 95.72
CA MET A 1 -47.57 5.06 96.14
C MET A 1 -46.89 4.23 95.06
N VAL A 2 -45.65 4.59 94.75
CA VAL A 2 -44.78 4.17 93.63
C VAL A 2 -44.86 5.08 92.39
N VAL A 3 -43.69 5.66 92.15
CA VAL A 3 -43.24 6.69 91.21
C VAL A 3 -42.13 6.03 90.36
N LEU A 4 -41.72 6.73 89.28
CA LEU A 4 -40.54 6.55 88.40
C LEU A 4 -40.77 5.69 87.14
N LEU A 5 -40.23 6.01 85.95
CA LEU A 5 -39.75 7.22 85.24
C LEU A 5 -39.24 6.72 83.85
N ALA A 6 -38.98 7.66 82.93
CA ALA A 6 -38.39 7.53 81.58
C ALA A 6 -39.36 7.18 80.43
N GLY A 7 -39.37 7.86 79.28
CA GLY A 7 -38.53 8.94 78.78
C GLY A 7 -39.02 9.42 77.40
N CYS A 8 -38.44 10.54 76.96
CA CYS A 8 -38.52 11.33 75.71
C CYS A 8 -38.76 10.55 74.39
N SER A 9 -39.14 11.10 73.24
CA SER A 9 -39.16 12.48 72.74
C SER A 9 -39.99 12.54 71.43
N SER A 10 -40.27 13.78 71.01
CA SER A 10 -41.19 14.25 69.98
C SER A 10 -40.82 13.94 68.52
N ALA A 11 -41.83 14.12 67.68
CA ALA A 11 -41.93 13.90 66.24
C ALA A 11 -41.06 14.80 65.35
N GLU A 12 -40.71 14.29 64.15
CA GLU A 12 -40.19 15.07 63.02
C GLU A 12 -40.81 14.63 61.68
N GLY A 13 -40.86 15.61 60.77
CA GLY A 13 -41.69 15.68 59.58
C GLY A 13 -41.33 14.74 58.43
N SER A 14 -42.35 14.48 57.62
CA SER A 14 -42.30 13.75 56.35
C SER A 14 -41.66 14.59 55.25
N ASP A 15 -40.46 14.22 54.84
CA ASP A 15 -39.66 14.87 53.80
C ASP A 15 -39.78 14.05 52.49
N VAL A 16 -40.60 14.51 51.54
CA VAL A 16 -40.83 13.84 50.25
C VAL A 16 -39.80 14.35 49.23
N ARG A 17 -38.82 13.51 48.90
CA ARG A 17 -37.82 13.78 47.86
C ARG A 17 -38.42 13.64 46.45
N PRO A 18 -38.18 14.57 45.51
CA PRO A 18 -38.61 14.41 44.13
C PRO A 18 -37.77 13.35 43.40
N VAL A 19 -38.46 12.50 42.63
CA VAL A 19 -37.86 11.46 41.78
C VAL A 19 -37.17 12.12 40.57
N PRO A 20 -35.90 11.82 40.24
CA PRO A 20 -35.25 12.38 39.07
C PRO A 20 -35.88 11.82 37.79
N VAL A 21 -36.40 12.69 36.93
CA VAL A 21 -36.82 12.36 35.57
C VAL A 21 -35.55 12.05 34.76
N GLN A 22 -35.36 10.79 34.38
CA GLN A 22 -34.29 10.40 33.46
C GLN A 22 -34.53 11.04 32.08
N ALA A 23 -33.63 11.94 31.69
CA ALA A 23 -33.58 12.45 30.33
C ALA A 23 -33.36 11.29 29.34
N PRO A 24 -33.99 11.29 28.16
CA PRO A 24 -33.78 10.26 27.16
C PRO A 24 -32.30 10.25 26.76
N VAL A 25 -31.65 9.10 26.94
CA VAL A 25 -30.28 8.86 26.49
C VAL A 25 -30.28 9.02 24.98
N ALA A 26 -29.72 10.14 24.49
CA ALA A 26 -29.43 10.30 23.08
C ALA A 26 -28.55 9.12 22.65
N LYS A 27 -29.06 8.26 21.75
CA LYS A 27 -28.23 7.28 21.06
C LYS A 27 -27.08 8.06 20.44
N GLN A 28 -25.86 7.88 20.94
CA GLN A 28 -24.68 8.34 20.26
C GLN A 28 -24.76 7.79 18.84
N ALA A 29 -24.83 8.68 17.85
CA ALA A 29 -24.67 8.30 16.47
C ALA A 29 -23.36 7.52 16.38
N GLY A 30 -23.44 6.24 15.98
CA GLY A 30 -22.25 5.40 15.85
C GLY A 30 -21.23 6.11 14.97
N ALA A 31 -19.94 5.91 15.27
CA ALA A 31 -18.87 6.48 14.45
C ALA A 31 -19.14 6.18 12.95
N PRO A 32 -18.96 7.17 12.05
CA PRO A 32 -19.24 6.98 10.64
C PRO A 32 -18.45 5.79 10.09
N ALA A 33 -19.10 4.98 9.26
CA ALA A 33 -18.46 3.84 8.63
C ALA A 33 -17.28 4.29 7.75
N CYS A 34 -16.21 3.49 7.73
CA CYS A 34 -15.05 3.76 6.90
C CYS A 34 -15.41 3.69 5.41
N THR A 35 -14.96 4.68 4.63
CA THR A 35 -15.28 4.84 3.21
C THR A 35 -14.00 4.82 2.36
N VAL A 36 -14.17 4.68 1.05
CA VAL A 36 -13.08 4.68 0.08
C VAL A 36 -13.36 5.74 -0.98
N THR A 37 -12.37 6.58 -1.28
CA THR A 37 -12.52 7.58 -2.35
C THR A 37 -12.45 6.94 -3.73
N THR A 38 -12.80 7.68 -4.77
CA THR A 38 -12.62 7.24 -6.17
C THR A 38 -11.16 7.04 -6.58
N LYS A 39 -10.20 7.53 -5.78
CA LYS A 39 -8.77 7.25 -5.92
C LYS A 39 -8.31 6.12 -5.00
N LEU A 40 -9.23 5.29 -4.52
CA LEU A 40 -8.96 4.16 -3.64
C LEU A 40 -8.30 4.54 -2.30
N ILE A 41 -8.50 5.76 -1.81
CA ILE A 41 -7.95 6.19 -0.51
C ILE A 41 -8.93 5.78 0.60
N PRO A 42 -8.53 4.91 1.55
CA PRO A 42 -9.38 4.56 2.67
C PRO A 42 -9.43 5.69 3.69
N SER A 43 -10.63 6.04 4.18
CA SER A 43 -10.81 7.06 5.22
C SER A 43 -10.31 6.60 6.59
N CYS A 44 -10.22 5.28 6.80
CA CYS A 44 -9.68 4.67 7.99
C CYS A 44 -8.52 3.75 7.62
N GLY A 45 -7.44 3.82 8.39
CA GLY A 45 -6.35 2.86 8.25
C GLY A 45 -5.61 2.96 6.92
N ALA A 46 -5.14 1.81 6.44
CA ALA A 46 -4.44 1.62 5.18
C ALA A 46 -4.82 0.26 4.59
N TRP A 47 -4.67 0.09 3.28
CA TRP A 47 -4.76 -1.22 2.65
C TRP A 47 -3.59 -2.11 3.04
N TRP A 48 -3.85 -3.41 3.13
CA TRP A 48 -2.80 -4.41 3.26
C TRP A 48 -2.79 -5.31 2.04
N GLY A 49 -1.64 -5.32 1.38
CA GLY A 49 -1.44 -5.96 0.09
C GLY A 49 -0.27 -6.93 0.10
N MET A 50 -0.12 -7.66 -1.00
CA MET A 50 1.02 -8.55 -1.20
C MET A 50 1.23 -8.86 -2.68
N ALA A 51 2.50 -9.00 -3.07
CA ALA A 51 2.94 -9.77 -4.22
C ALA A 51 3.30 -11.19 -3.73
N PRO A 52 2.42 -12.20 -3.93
CA PRO A 52 2.57 -13.50 -3.28
C PRO A 52 3.51 -14.43 -4.06
N GLU A 53 4.39 -15.12 -3.34
CA GLU A 53 5.29 -16.17 -3.84
C GLU A 53 6.01 -15.83 -5.16
N VAL A 54 6.51 -14.60 -5.27
CA VAL A 54 7.19 -14.13 -6.49
C VAL A 54 8.42 -14.99 -6.79
N PHE A 55 8.70 -15.22 -8.08
CA PHE A 55 9.79 -16.06 -8.59
C PHE A 55 9.69 -17.57 -8.30
N THR A 56 8.55 -18.07 -7.83
CA THR A 56 8.33 -19.53 -7.64
C THR A 56 7.80 -20.23 -8.90
N GLY A 57 7.26 -19.48 -9.86
CA GLY A 57 6.61 -20.03 -11.07
C GLY A 57 5.20 -20.57 -10.82
N GLY A 58 4.67 -20.45 -9.60
CA GLY A 58 3.28 -20.79 -9.28
C GLY A 58 2.27 -19.87 -9.97
N SER A 59 1.04 -20.35 -10.17
CA SER A 59 -0.03 -19.48 -10.64
C SER A 59 -0.40 -18.45 -9.57
N VAL A 60 -0.90 -17.28 -9.98
CA VAL A 60 -1.30 -16.22 -9.04
C VAL A 60 -2.38 -16.66 -8.05
N GLU A 61 -3.31 -17.52 -8.47
CA GLU A 61 -4.35 -18.10 -7.60
C GLU A 61 -3.72 -19.00 -6.52
N GLN A 62 -2.81 -19.89 -6.90
CA GLN A 62 -2.11 -20.77 -5.96
C GLN A 62 -1.25 -19.97 -4.99
N ALA A 63 -0.46 -19.02 -5.50
CA ALA A 63 0.41 -18.17 -4.71
C ALA A 63 -0.38 -17.37 -3.67
N LEU A 64 -1.46 -16.72 -4.09
CA LEU A 64 -2.30 -15.93 -3.19
C LEU A 64 -2.95 -16.83 -2.11
N HIS A 65 -3.59 -17.93 -2.51
CA HIS A 65 -4.23 -18.82 -1.55
C HIS A 65 -3.22 -19.48 -0.59
N GLY A 66 -2.03 -19.82 -1.08
CA GLY A 66 -0.92 -20.33 -0.29
C GLY A 66 -0.49 -19.31 0.77
N ALA A 67 -0.18 -18.08 0.35
CA ALA A 67 0.21 -17.01 1.26
C ALA A 67 -0.88 -16.68 2.30
N GLU A 68 -2.14 -16.61 1.90
CA GLU A 68 -3.26 -16.39 2.83
C GLU A 68 -3.45 -17.52 3.83
N SER A 69 -3.23 -18.77 3.40
CA SER A 69 -3.28 -19.93 4.29
C SER A 69 -2.17 -19.86 5.34
N ARG A 70 -0.93 -19.53 4.94
CA ARG A 70 0.22 -19.43 5.86
C ARG A 70 0.10 -18.24 6.82
N MET A 71 -0.37 -17.10 6.33
CA MET A 71 -0.62 -15.88 7.12
C MET A 71 -1.90 -15.99 7.97
N GLY A 72 -2.86 -16.81 7.52
CA GLY A 72 -4.21 -16.95 8.06
C GLY A 72 -5.04 -15.66 8.03
N ALA A 73 -4.73 -14.74 7.11
CA ALA A 73 -5.45 -13.48 6.93
C ALA A 73 -5.61 -13.19 5.43
N PRO A 74 -6.66 -12.46 5.02
CA PRO A 74 -6.85 -12.09 3.63
C PRO A 74 -6.06 -10.84 3.26
N VAL A 75 -5.62 -10.79 2.00
CA VAL A 75 -4.99 -9.61 1.37
C VAL A 75 -6.07 -8.72 0.74
N ASP A 76 -6.00 -7.39 0.87
CA ASP A 76 -6.94 -6.47 0.22
C ASP A 76 -6.49 -6.09 -1.20
N VAL A 77 -5.17 -5.97 -1.40
CA VAL A 77 -4.53 -5.57 -2.66
C VAL A 77 -3.61 -6.69 -3.17
N LEU A 78 -3.97 -7.32 -4.27
CA LEU A 78 -3.12 -8.28 -4.96
C LEU A 78 -2.19 -7.53 -5.93
N HIS A 79 -0.88 -7.67 -5.73
CA HIS A 79 0.13 -7.03 -6.56
C HIS A 79 0.65 -8.01 -7.63
N VAL A 80 0.55 -7.62 -8.90
CA VAL A 80 0.93 -8.41 -10.07
C VAL A 80 1.79 -7.61 -11.04
N TYR A 81 2.52 -8.33 -11.89
CA TYR A 81 3.47 -7.76 -12.84
C TYR A 81 3.13 -8.21 -14.26
N HIS A 82 3.10 -7.26 -15.18
CA HIS A 82 2.89 -7.50 -16.60
C HIS A 82 3.99 -6.85 -17.44
N ARG A 83 4.26 -7.44 -18.61
CA ARG A 83 5.32 -6.96 -19.50
C ARG A 83 4.87 -6.91 -20.95
N GLY A 84 5.41 -5.94 -21.67
CA GLY A 84 5.23 -5.85 -23.12
C GLY A 84 3.76 -5.79 -23.52
N SER A 85 3.35 -6.70 -24.42
CA SER A 85 2.00 -6.76 -24.99
C SER A 85 1.00 -7.62 -24.22
N GLU A 86 1.35 -8.09 -23.02
CA GLU A 86 0.39 -8.81 -22.17
C GLU A 86 -0.84 -7.94 -21.90
N LEU A 87 -2.02 -8.54 -22.06
CA LEU A 87 -3.28 -7.90 -21.70
C LEU A 87 -3.59 -8.24 -20.24
N PHE A 88 -3.95 -7.22 -19.47
CA PHE A 88 -4.26 -7.35 -18.06
C PHE A 88 -5.53 -6.56 -17.69
N PRO A 89 -6.24 -6.96 -16.61
CA PRO A 89 -5.98 -8.15 -15.81
C PRO A 89 -6.22 -9.46 -16.59
N THR A 90 -5.52 -10.54 -16.21
CA THR A 90 -5.76 -11.88 -16.73
C THR A 90 -7.08 -12.44 -16.21
N GLY A 91 -7.61 -13.50 -16.82
CA GLY A 91 -8.85 -14.13 -16.34
C GLY A 91 -8.77 -14.61 -14.89
N ALA A 92 -7.59 -15.02 -14.42
CA ALA A 92 -7.36 -15.41 -13.02
C ALA A 92 -7.40 -14.19 -12.08
N GLU A 93 -6.72 -13.10 -12.43
CA GLU A 93 -6.77 -11.86 -11.67
C GLU A 93 -8.18 -11.28 -11.60
N VAL A 94 -8.95 -11.35 -12.69
CA VAL A 94 -10.36 -10.93 -12.70
C VAL A 94 -11.19 -11.77 -11.73
N ARG A 95 -11.00 -13.10 -11.69
CA ARG A 95 -11.71 -13.97 -10.74
C ARG A 95 -11.35 -13.65 -9.29
N LEU A 96 -10.07 -13.44 -8.99
CA LEU A 96 -9.61 -13.07 -7.65
C LEU A 96 -10.14 -11.70 -7.23
N ALA A 97 -10.10 -10.70 -8.11
CA ALA A 97 -10.64 -9.38 -7.85
C ALA A 97 -12.16 -9.41 -7.57
N ARG A 98 -12.88 -10.28 -8.29
CA ARG A 98 -14.35 -10.47 -8.17
C ARG A 98 -14.76 -11.60 -7.22
N ASP A 99 -13.85 -12.12 -6.39
CA ASP A 99 -14.21 -13.15 -5.43
C ASP A 99 -15.37 -12.65 -4.53
N PRO A 100 -16.52 -13.35 -4.49
CA PRO A 100 -17.71 -12.86 -3.79
C PRO A 100 -17.54 -12.84 -2.27
N ALA A 101 -16.65 -13.67 -1.72
CA ALA A 101 -16.33 -13.70 -0.30
C ALA A 101 -15.22 -12.72 0.06
N ARG A 102 -14.25 -12.51 -0.84
CA ARG A 102 -13.02 -11.75 -0.60
C ARG A 102 -12.57 -10.95 -1.83
N PRO A 103 -13.32 -9.92 -2.25
CA PRO A 103 -12.95 -9.11 -3.40
C PRO A 103 -11.60 -8.43 -3.17
N ARG A 104 -10.84 -8.21 -4.25
CA ARG A 104 -9.50 -7.63 -4.21
C ARG A 104 -9.39 -6.40 -5.10
N LEU A 105 -8.61 -5.43 -4.63
CA LEU A 105 -8.01 -4.45 -5.51
C LEU A 105 -6.80 -5.09 -6.20
N LEU A 106 -6.55 -4.72 -7.46
CA LEU A 106 -5.31 -5.07 -8.14
C LEU A 106 -4.34 -3.90 -8.06
N MET A 107 -3.06 -4.19 -7.81
CA MET A 107 -1.94 -3.30 -8.07
C MET A 107 -1.14 -3.90 -9.21
N VAL A 108 -1.15 -3.23 -10.36
CA VAL A 108 -0.51 -3.74 -11.58
C VAL A 108 0.75 -2.93 -11.87
N ASN A 109 1.91 -3.58 -11.83
CA ASN A 109 3.14 -3.04 -12.38
C ASN A 109 3.26 -3.49 -13.84
N TRP A 110 3.10 -2.56 -14.78
CA TRP A 110 3.26 -2.85 -16.20
C TRP A 110 4.55 -2.23 -16.75
N LYS A 111 5.44 -3.04 -17.31
CA LYS A 111 6.62 -2.57 -18.08
C LYS A 111 6.26 -2.58 -19.58
N PRO A 112 5.95 -1.43 -20.21
CA PRO A 112 5.32 -1.41 -21.53
C PRO A 112 6.18 -1.97 -22.67
N SER A 113 7.51 -1.89 -22.56
CA SER A 113 8.47 -2.49 -23.49
C SER A 113 9.74 -2.92 -22.79
N LEU A 114 10.42 -3.90 -23.39
CA LEU A 114 11.78 -4.32 -23.04
C LEU A 114 12.82 -3.93 -24.12
N ASP A 115 12.34 -3.42 -25.24
CA ASP A 115 13.05 -3.25 -26.51
C ASP A 115 12.90 -1.85 -27.12
N ARG A 116 12.08 -0.99 -26.53
CA ARG A 116 11.86 0.40 -26.95
C ARG A 116 12.32 1.34 -25.87
N THR A 117 12.93 2.45 -26.27
CA THR A 117 13.33 3.50 -25.34
C THR A 117 12.10 4.24 -24.81
N TRP A 118 12.23 4.90 -23.66
CA TRP A 118 11.15 5.72 -23.13
C TRP A 118 10.78 6.85 -24.10
N ALA A 119 11.77 7.46 -24.76
CA ALA A 119 11.55 8.49 -25.78
C ALA A 119 10.75 7.95 -26.97
N GLU A 120 11.05 6.75 -27.49
CA GLU A 120 10.27 6.13 -28.58
C GLU A 120 8.81 5.88 -28.14
N ILE A 121 8.60 5.41 -26.92
CA ILE A 121 7.24 5.15 -26.40
C ILE A 121 6.48 6.48 -26.25
N ALA A 122 7.13 7.53 -25.73
CA ALA A 122 6.55 8.86 -25.62
C ALA A 122 6.17 9.47 -26.98
N GLN A 123 6.83 9.05 -28.07
CA GLN A 123 6.52 9.43 -29.45
C GLN A 123 5.45 8.54 -30.10
N GLY A 124 4.87 7.59 -29.36
CA GLY A 124 3.76 6.76 -29.81
C GLY A 124 4.14 5.43 -30.43
N ALA A 125 5.39 4.97 -30.30
CA ALA A 125 5.83 3.69 -30.87
C ALA A 125 5.00 2.48 -30.40
N LEU A 126 4.30 2.60 -29.27
CA LEU A 126 3.45 1.55 -28.70
C LEU A 126 1.95 1.87 -28.70
N ASP A 127 1.48 2.89 -29.41
CA ASP A 127 0.07 3.34 -29.33
C ASP A 127 -0.93 2.25 -29.69
N ALA A 128 -0.66 1.47 -30.73
CA ALA A 128 -1.54 0.36 -31.09
C ALA A 128 -1.62 -0.72 -30.00
N ARG A 129 -0.56 -0.90 -29.20
CA ARG A 129 -0.54 -1.82 -28.05
C ARG A 129 -1.34 -1.24 -26.89
N ILE A 130 -1.15 0.03 -26.58
CA ILE A 130 -1.88 0.76 -25.53
C ILE A 130 -3.38 0.77 -25.85
N ASP A 131 -3.76 0.99 -27.12
CA ASP A 131 -5.15 1.00 -27.56
C ASP A 131 -5.83 -0.37 -27.37
N ARG A 132 -5.12 -1.48 -27.66
CA ARG A 132 -5.62 -2.84 -27.41
C ARG A 132 -5.81 -3.11 -25.92
N LEU A 133 -4.87 -2.69 -25.08
CA LEU A 133 -5.00 -2.80 -23.63
C LEU A 133 -6.19 -1.97 -23.12
N ALA A 134 -6.38 -0.76 -23.63
CA ALA A 134 -7.50 0.09 -23.26
C ALA A 134 -8.86 -0.53 -23.63
N GLU A 135 -8.96 -1.17 -24.80
CA GLU A 135 -10.16 -1.93 -25.18
C GLU A 135 -10.41 -3.09 -24.21
N HIS A 136 -9.38 -3.89 -23.93
CA HIS A 136 -9.47 -5.03 -23.00
C HIS A 136 -9.95 -4.59 -21.62
N LEU A 137 -9.34 -3.54 -21.04
CA LEU A 137 -9.71 -3.00 -19.72
C LEU A 137 -11.17 -2.55 -19.69
N ARG A 138 -11.61 -1.75 -20.66
CA ARG A 138 -13.01 -1.28 -20.70
C ARG A 138 -14.01 -2.42 -20.81
N ARG A 139 -13.65 -3.49 -21.51
CA ARG A 139 -14.57 -4.59 -21.81
C ARG A 139 -14.61 -5.65 -20.71
N THR A 140 -13.51 -5.84 -19.99
CA THR A 140 -13.35 -6.98 -19.07
C THR A 140 -13.22 -6.57 -17.62
N PHE A 141 -12.79 -5.34 -17.33
CA PHE A 141 -12.46 -4.91 -15.97
C PHE A 141 -12.74 -3.40 -15.76
N PRO A 142 -14.01 -2.97 -15.68
CA PRO A 142 -14.40 -1.57 -15.44
C PRO A 142 -14.16 -1.11 -13.98
N GLU A 143 -13.84 -2.04 -13.07
CA GLU A 143 -13.57 -1.77 -11.66
C GLU A 143 -12.30 -0.97 -11.46
N ARG A 144 -12.20 -0.26 -10.33
CA ARG A 144 -10.98 0.50 -10.02
C ARG A 144 -9.83 -0.41 -9.61
N PHE A 145 -8.64 -0.11 -10.12
CA PHE A 145 -7.39 -0.77 -9.78
C PHE A 145 -6.24 0.23 -9.76
N PHE A 146 -5.13 -0.13 -9.12
CA PHE A 146 -3.90 0.63 -9.16
C PHE A 146 -3.04 0.22 -10.36
N LEU A 147 -2.43 1.18 -11.03
CA LEU A 147 -1.53 0.97 -12.17
C LEU A 147 -0.25 1.78 -11.98
N THR A 148 0.89 1.10 -12.01
CA THR A 148 2.21 1.71 -12.16
C THR A 148 2.78 1.33 -13.52
N LEU A 149 3.36 2.32 -14.20
CA LEU A 149 4.14 2.10 -15.40
C LEU A 149 5.61 2.06 -15.05
N HIS A 150 6.27 0.94 -15.38
CA HIS A 150 7.72 0.78 -15.28
C HIS A 150 8.23 1.27 -13.91
N HIS A 151 7.77 0.62 -12.84
CA HIS A 151 8.22 0.85 -11.46
C HIS A 151 9.75 0.84 -11.33
N GLU A 152 10.24 1.53 -10.31
CA GLU A 152 11.68 1.67 -10.01
C GLU A 152 12.53 2.14 -11.22
N PRO A 153 12.11 3.20 -11.93
CA PRO A 153 12.79 3.63 -13.15
C PRO A 153 14.25 4.01 -12.93
N GLU A 154 14.64 4.33 -11.70
CA GLU A 154 16.00 4.74 -11.37
C GLU A 154 17.05 3.70 -11.78
N ASN A 155 16.70 2.40 -11.82
CA ASN A 155 17.59 1.33 -12.28
C ASN A 155 17.92 1.40 -13.79
N ASP A 156 17.03 2.01 -14.58
CA ASP A 156 17.08 1.99 -16.05
C ASP A 156 17.42 3.37 -16.64
N VAL A 157 17.63 4.40 -15.81
CA VAL A 157 18.02 5.73 -16.28
C VAL A 157 19.42 5.69 -16.89
N ASP A 158 19.51 6.08 -18.16
CA ASP A 158 20.77 6.36 -18.86
C ASP A 158 20.84 7.86 -19.20
N PRO A 159 21.67 8.65 -18.48
CA PRO A 159 21.77 10.09 -18.68
C PRO A 159 22.61 10.48 -19.90
N SER A 160 23.12 9.51 -20.68
CA SER A 160 23.89 9.81 -21.88
C SER A 160 23.03 10.52 -22.93
N SER A 161 23.63 11.50 -23.62
CA SER A 161 22.93 12.28 -24.64
C SER A 161 22.44 11.37 -25.77
N GLY A 162 21.14 11.42 -26.05
CA GLY A 162 20.52 10.62 -27.11
C GLY A 162 20.15 9.19 -26.73
N SER A 163 20.29 8.78 -25.46
CA SER A 163 19.89 7.43 -25.01
C SER A 163 18.39 7.15 -25.21
N GLY A 164 17.55 8.18 -25.12
CA GLY A 164 16.09 8.04 -25.04
C GLY A 164 15.61 7.38 -23.73
N MET A 165 16.51 7.25 -22.77
CA MET A 165 16.33 6.57 -21.48
C MET A 165 16.69 7.51 -20.31
N GLY A 166 16.63 8.84 -20.52
CA GLY A 166 16.82 9.82 -19.45
C GLY A 166 15.61 9.91 -18.52
N ALA A 167 15.78 10.55 -17.36
CA ALA A 167 14.69 10.74 -16.39
C ALA A 167 13.49 11.51 -16.99
N THR A 168 13.76 12.52 -17.82
CA THR A 168 12.71 13.26 -18.55
C THR A 168 12.03 12.39 -19.62
N ASP A 169 12.75 11.46 -20.24
CA ASP A 169 12.16 10.51 -21.19
C ASP A 169 11.21 9.54 -20.49
N TYR A 170 11.58 9.06 -19.29
CA TYR A 170 10.68 8.28 -18.44
C TYR A 170 9.40 9.06 -18.13
N ALA A 171 9.54 10.30 -17.66
CA ALA A 171 8.39 11.15 -17.33
C ALA A 171 7.49 11.36 -18.56
N ALA A 172 8.07 11.59 -19.73
CA ALA A 172 7.33 11.73 -20.99
C ALA A 172 6.62 10.43 -21.39
N MET A 173 7.28 9.28 -21.28
CA MET A 173 6.71 7.95 -21.56
C MET A 173 5.53 7.66 -20.65
N PHE A 174 5.71 7.83 -19.34
CA PHE A 174 4.68 7.58 -18.35
C PHE A 174 3.45 8.44 -18.64
N ARG A 175 3.67 9.74 -18.88
CA ARG A 175 2.63 10.71 -19.16
C ARG A 175 1.87 10.38 -20.46
N HIS A 176 2.59 10.01 -21.53
CA HIS A 176 2.01 9.62 -22.80
C HIS A 176 1.08 8.40 -22.66
N VAL A 177 1.57 7.32 -22.04
CA VAL A 177 0.79 6.09 -21.85
C VAL A 177 -0.47 6.35 -21.02
N VAL A 178 -0.37 7.08 -19.91
CA VAL A 178 -1.53 7.42 -19.06
C VAL A 178 -2.56 8.24 -19.83
N LEU A 179 -2.12 9.30 -20.53
CA LEU A 179 -3.03 10.16 -21.29
C LEU A 179 -3.69 9.40 -22.44
N ARG A 180 -2.98 8.47 -23.09
CA ARG A 180 -3.52 7.64 -24.16
C ARG A 180 -4.56 6.63 -23.66
N LEU A 181 -4.27 5.91 -22.57
CA LEU A 181 -5.26 5.03 -21.91
C LEU A 181 -6.55 5.80 -21.58
N ARG A 182 -6.37 7.02 -21.03
CA ARG A 182 -7.43 7.96 -20.70
C ARG A 182 -8.23 8.41 -21.92
N GLU A 183 -7.56 8.82 -23.00
CA GLU A 183 -8.20 9.17 -24.29
C GLU A 183 -9.07 8.02 -24.81
N LYS A 184 -8.60 6.78 -24.64
CA LYS A 184 -9.32 5.56 -25.03
C LYS A 184 -10.39 5.11 -24.03
N GLY A 185 -10.67 5.92 -23.01
CA GLY A 185 -11.78 5.73 -22.08
C GLY A 185 -11.46 4.92 -20.83
N VAL A 186 -10.19 4.58 -20.57
CA VAL A 186 -9.78 3.99 -19.29
C VAL A 186 -9.74 5.09 -18.22
N ARG A 187 -10.77 5.11 -17.37
CA ARG A 187 -10.95 6.09 -16.28
C ARG A 187 -10.91 5.45 -14.89
N ASN A 188 -10.83 4.13 -14.84
CA ASN A 188 -10.85 3.32 -13.63
C ASN A 188 -9.45 2.99 -13.09
N ALA A 189 -8.39 3.22 -13.86
CA ALA A 189 -7.01 3.11 -13.38
C ALA A 189 -6.65 4.27 -12.45
N VAL A 190 -6.29 3.95 -11.21
CA VAL A 190 -5.67 4.85 -10.23
C VAL A 190 -4.16 4.78 -10.41
N VAL A 191 -3.56 5.87 -10.87
CA VAL A 191 -2.17 5.83 -11.35
C VAL A 191 -1.19 6.08 -10.21
N VAL A 192 -0.16 5.23 -10.10
CA VAL A 192 0.82 5.24 -9.01
C VAL A 192 2.23 5.44 -9.56
N MET A 193 2.91 6.50 -9.13
CA MET A 193 4.34 6.71 -9.41
C MET A 193 5.18 6.01 -8.34
N THR A 194 5.92 4.96 -8.71
CA THR A 194 6.62 4.08 -7.76
C THR A 194 8.13 4.20 -7.91
N TYR A 195 8.78 4.71 -6.86
CA TYR A 195 10.22 4.87 -6.71
C TYR A 195 10.83 3.67 -5.96
N MET A 196 12.12 3.40 -6.17
CA MET A 196 12.81 2.26 -5.55
C MET A 196 13.05 2.39 -4.04
N GLY A 197 12.96 3.58 -3.47
CA GLY A 197 13.24 3.74 -2.03
C GLY A 197 14.74 3.62 -1.68
N ALA A 198 15.65 3.84 -2.64
CA ALA A 198 17.10 3.75 -2.47
C ALA A 198 17.80 5.14 -2.43
N PRO A 199 18.49 5.52 -1.33
CA PRO A 199 19.07 6.86 -1.18
C PRO A 199 20.12 7.24 -2.22
N ASN A 200 20.84 6.26 -2.79
CA ASN A 200 21.84 6.51 -3.83
C ASN A 200 21.22 7.03 -5.13
N TRP A 201 20.00 6.60 -5.45
CA TRP A 201 19.26 7.11 -6.60
C TRP A 201 18.56 8.42 -6.26
N ALA A 202 17.95 8.52 -5.08
CA ALA A 202 17.29 9.74 -4.65
C ALA A 202 18.22 10.96 -4.54
N ALA A 203 19.52 10.73 -4.39
CA ALA A 203 20.53 11.78 -4.33
C ALA A 203 21.09 12.20 -5.71
N THR A 204 20.64 11.59 -6.82
CA THR A 204 21.08 12.02 -8.15
C THR A 204 20.37 13.32 -8.56
N SER A 205 21.04 14.12 -9.40
CA SER A 205 20.50 15.42 -9.83
C SER A 205 19.25 15.30 -10.71
N TRP A 206 19.08 14.16 -11.38
CA TRP A 206 17.95 13.89 -12.29
C TRP A 206 16.75 13.23 -11.59
N PHE A 207 16.86 12.89 -10.30
CA PHE A 207 15.83 12.10 -9.61
C PHE A 207 14.43 12.74 -9.66
N GLU A 208 14.35 14.05 -9.44
CA GLU A 208 13.08 14.80 -9.49
C GLU A 208 12.49 14.86 -10.91
N ASP A 209 13.32 14.74 -11.95
CA ASP A 209 12.88 14.80 -13.35
C ASP A 209 12.09 13.55 -13.77
N LEU A 210 12.11 12.48 -12.95
CA LEU A 210 11.28 11.29 -13.15
C LEU A 210 9.79 11.56 -12.97
N TYR A 211 9.40 12.61 -12.24
CA TYR A 211 8.01 12.82 -11.89
C TYR A 211 7.18 13.32 -13.09
N PRO A 212 6.16 12.57 -13.55
CA PRO A 212 5.46 12.86 -14.81
C PRO A 212 4.36 13.94 -14.72
N GLY A 213 4.15 14.50 -13.52
CA GLY A 213 3.20 15.58 -13.27
C GLY A 213 1.97 15.19 -12.45
N ASP A 214 1.38 16.17 -11.78
CA ASP A 214 0.31 15.95 -10.80
C ASP A 214 -1.01 15.48 -11.41
N ASP A 215 -1.28 15.85 -12.66
CA ASP A 215 -2.50 15.53 -13.39
C ASP A 215 -2.56 14.07 -13.87
N VAL A 216 -1.42 13.39 -13.98
CA VAL A 216 -1.34 11.98 -14.40
C VAL A 216 -1.05 11.01 -13.26
N VAL A 217 -0.70 11.50 -12.07
CA VAL A 217 -0.40 10.66 -10.89
C VAL A 217 -1.47 10.83 -9.81
N ASP A 218 -2.01 9.74 -9.29
CA ASP A 218 -2.96 9.76 -8.17
C ASP A 218 -2.29 9.45 -6.82
N TRP A 219 -1.29 8.56 -6.83
CA TRP A 219 -0.52 8.13 -5.65
C TRP A 219 0.98 8.20 -5.92
N VAL A 220 1.77 8.41 -4.87
CA VAL A 220 3.23 8.22 -4.91
C VAL A 220 3.59 7.01 -4.06
N ALA A 221 4.60 6.25 -4.48
CA ALA A 221 4.94 5.00 -3.84
C ALA A 221 6.44 4.76 -3.76
N MET A 222 6.82 3.89 -2.83
CA MET A 222 8.19 3.44 -2.61
C MET A 222 8.26 1.91 -2.48
N ASP A 223 9.38 1.34 -2.93
CA ASP A 223 9.64 -0.11 -2.88
C ASP A 223 10.83 -0.49 -1.95
N PRO A 224 10.84 -0.08 -0.66
CA PRO A 224 11.99 -0.27 0.21
C PRO A 224 12.08 -1.70 0.77
N TYR A 225 13.29 -2.25 0.77
CA TYR A 225 13.60 -3.52 1.44
C TYR A 225 14.48 -3.33 2.68
N ALA A 226 14.24 -4.13 3.72
CA ALA A 226 15.03 -4.14 4.95
C ALA A 226 16.27 -5.04 4.79
N ASP A 227 17.35 -4.44 4.27
CA ASP A 227 18.69 -5.04 4.29
C ASP A 227 19.36 -4.87 5.66
N ASP A 228 20.63 -5.27 5.78
CA ASP A 228 21.43 -5.26 7.02
C ASP A 228 21.51 -3.91 7.74
N ARG A 229 21.27 -2.81 7.02
CA ARG A 229 21.35 -1.43 7.54
C ARG A 229 20.01 -0.89 8.07
N VAL A 230 18.91 -1.59 7.82
CA VAL A 230 17.57 -1.17 8.25
C VAL A 230 17.18 -1.94 9.51
N HIS A 231 16.74 -1.27 10.57
CA HIS A 231 16.48 -1.92 11.86
C HIS A 231 15.00 -1.99 12.25
N ASP A 232 14.18 -1.07 11.75
CA ASP A 232 12.75 -0.97 12.02
C ASP A 232 11.99 -0.32 10.86
N PHE A 233 10.68 -0.12 11.04
CA PHE A 233 9.83 0.46 10.02
C PHE A 233 10.13 1.95 9.72
N ASP A 234 10.48 2.77 10.72
CA ASP A 234 10.94 4.15 10.47
C ASP A 234 12.17 4.16 9.57
N GLY A 235 13.18 3.34 9.90
CA GLY A 235 14.37 3.21 9.09
C GLY A 235 14.10 2.68 7.68
N LEU A 236 13.01 1.92 7.47
CA LEU A 236 12.61 1.43 6.15
C LEU A 236 12.09 2.56 5.27
N VAL A 237 11.08 3.29 5.76
CA VAL A 237 10.38 4.32 4.99
C VAL A 237 11.16 5.64 4.96
N ASN A 238 12.04 5.89 5.93
CA ASN A 238 12.96 7.02 5.98
C ASN A 238 14.42 6.57 5.86
N LYS A 239 14.69 5.57 5.01
CA LYS A 239 16.06 5.09 4.78
C LYS A 239 16.99 6.24 4.40
N THR A 240 18.06 6.40 5.16
CA THR A 240 19.15 7.37 4.92
C THR A 240 20.51 6.68 4.85
N ARG A 241 21.51 7.41 4.37
CA ARG A 241 22.89 6.94 4.21
C ARG A 241 23.83 8.11 4.50
N LYS A 242 24.93 7.86 5.21
CA LYS A 242 25.89 8.90 5.61
C LYS A 242 26.54 9.57 4.40
N GLU A 243 26.64 8.83 3.30
CA GLU A 243 27.14 9.26 2.01
C GLU A 243 26.25 10.33 1.35
N TYR A 244 24.98 10.42 1.76
CA TYR A 244 24.00 11.38 1.25
C TYR A 244 23.37 12.20 2.40
N PRO A 245 24.16 13.05 3.09
CA PRO A 245 23.74 13.71 4.32
C PRO A 245 22.56 14.70 4.13
N GLY A 246 22.31 15.15 2.90
CA GLY A 246 21.16 16.01 2.57
C GLY A 246 19.86 15.25 2.32
N TRP A 247 19.89 13.91 2.23
CA TRP A 247 18.68 13.12 1.96
C TRP A 247 17.85 12.91 3.23
N PRO A 248 16.60 13.40 3.31
CA PRO A 248 15.80 13.37 4.53
C PRO A 248 15.17 12.01 4.83
N GLY A 249 15.20 11.06 3.89
CA GLY A 249 14.42 9.82 3.92
C GLY A 249 13.18 9.91 3.01
N PHE A 250 12.77 8.78 2.43
CA PHE A 250 11.74 8.73 1.37
C PHE A 250 10.38 9.25 1.81
N TYR A 251 9.86 8.81 2.96
CA TYR A 251 8.55 9.28 3.43
C TYR A 251 8.55 10.78 3.72
N ARG A 252 9.60 11.31 4.38
CA ARG A 252 9.73 12.74 4.65
C ARG A 252 9.83 13.56 3.37
N TRP A 253 10.61 13.09 2.38
CA TRP A 253 10.66 13.71 1.07
C TRP A 253 9.29 13.69 0.37
N MET A 254 8.60 12.55 0.33
CA MET A 254 7.25 12.45 -0.28
C MET A 254 6.23 13.36 0.42
N GLN A 255 6.30 13.46 1.75
CA GLN A 255 5.44 14.34 2.52
C GLN A 255 5.67 15.80 2.15
N ALA A 256 6.93 16.23 1.99
CA ALA A 256 7.26 17.60 1.59
C ALA A 256 6.90 17.88 0.12
N ARG A 257 7.18 16.93 -0.77
CA ARG A 257 7.05 17.09 -2.23
C ARG A 257 5.61 16.90 -2.73
N PHE A 258 4.83 16.06 -2.05
CA PHE A 258 3.48 15.65 -2.44
C PHE A 258 2.50 15.66 -1.25
N PRO A 259 2.33 16.77 -0.53
CA PRO A 259 1.57 16.80 0.74
C PRO A 259 0.11 16.38 0.60
N GLY A 260 -0.48 16.50 -0.61
CA GLY A 260 -1.86 16.10 -0.89
C GLY A 260 -2.03 14.68 -1.45
N LYS A 261 -0.94 13.95 -1.72
CA LYS A 261 -1.03 12.62 -2.34
C LYS A 261 -0.91 11.51 -1.30
N PRO A 262 -1.75 10.46 -1.36
CA PRO A 262 -1.53 9.27 -0.55
C PRO A 262 -0.22 8.58 -0.94
N VAL A 263 0.44 7.99 0.07
CA VAL A 263 1.66 7.20 -0.09
C VAL A 263 1.33 5.71 -0.05
N MET A 264 1.90 4.94 -0.97
CA MET A 264 1.89 3.48 -0.95
C MET A 264 3.32 2.97 -0.70
N VAL A 265 3.49 2.02 0.22
CA VAL A 265 4.69 1.19 0.23
C VAL A 265 4.36 0.00 -0.66
N ALA A 266 4.66 0.14 -1.96
CA ALA A 266 4.13 -0.72 -3.02
C ALA A 266 4.85 -2.06 -3.07
N GLU A 267 6.11 -2.09 -2.63
CA GLU A 267 6.81 -3.30 -2.26
C GLU A 267 7.60 -3.07 -0.97
N TRP A 268 7.53 -4.03 -0.05
CA TRP A 268 8.53 -4.10 1.00
C TRP A 268 8.77 -5.54 1.40
N GLY A 269 10.01 -5.84 1.73
CA GLY A 269 10.42 -7.17 2.18
C GLY A 269 11.46 -7.06 3.27
N VAL A 270 11.49 -8.08 4.14
CA VAL A 270 12.52 -8.21 5.17
C VAL A 270 13.40 -9.39 4.78
N PHE A 271 14.68 -9.12 4.48
CA PHE A 271 15.60 -10.20 4.16
C PHE A 271 15.92 -11.04 5.40
N GLU A 272 16.10 -12.34 5.18
CA GLU A 272 16.65 -13.22 6.21
C GLU A 272 18.03 -12.77 6.70
N ARG A 273 18.24 -12.91 8.02
CA ARG A 273 19.53 -12.61 8.66
C ARG A 273 20.01 -13.85 9.40
N PRO A 274 20.88 -14.68 8.81
CA PRO A 274 21.34 -15.92 9.43
C PRO A 274 21.96 -15.74 10.82
N LYS A 275 22.58 -14.59 11.07
CA LYS A 275 23.21 -14.24 12.36
C LYS A 275 22.25 -13.62 13.39
N ASP A 276 21.02 -13.29 12.99
CA ASP A 276 19.98 -12.71 13.88
C ASP A 276 18.59 -13.17 13.41
N ARG A 277 18.29 -14.44 13.65
CA ARG A 277 17.01 -15.06 13.27
C ARG A 277 15.79 -14.37 13.87
N ALA A 278 15.96 -13.67 14.99
CA ALA A 278 14.87 -12.94 15.64
C ALA A 278 14.62 -11.56 15.01
N PHE A 279 15.48 -11.10 14.09
CA PHE A 279 15.36 -9.78 13.44
C PHE A 279 14.01 -9.60 12.75
N LYS A 280 13.62 -10.54 11.87
CA LYS A 280 12.41 -10.45 11.07
C LYS A 280 11.15 -10.33 11.93
N ARG A 281 11.08 -11.10 13.03
CA ARG A 281 10.03 -10.97 14.07
C ARG A 281 9.98 -9.55 14.64
N ARG A 282 11.10 -9.05 15.18
CA ARG A 282 11.17 -7.70 15.78
C ARG A 282 10.83 -6.61 14.76
N PHE A 283 11.18 -6.83 13.50
CA PHE A 283 10.87 -5.91 12.42
C PHE A 283 9.37 -5.82 12.18
N PHE A 284 8.66 -6.94 12.05
CA PHE A 284 7.19 -6.93 11.89
C PHE A 284 6.47 -6.34 13.10
N GLU A 285 6.95 -6.61 14.31
CA GLU A 285 6.47 -5.95 15.54
C GLU A 285 6.65 -4.42 15.47
N SER A 286 7.78 -3.96 14.92
CA SER A 286 8.04 -2.52 14.70
C SER A 286 7.06 -1.90 13.70
N VAL A 287 6.73 -2.60 12.60
CA VAL A 287 5.72 -2.11 11.63
C VAL A 287 4.39 -1.87 12.34
N ARG A 288 3.93 -2.85 13.12
CA ARG A 288 2.66 -2.74 13.88
C ARG A 288 2.67 -1.56 14.85
N GLY A 289 3.79 -1.36 15.55
CA GLY A 289 3.97 -0.30 16.54
C GLY A 289 4.17 1.11 15.93
N GLN A 290 4.67 1.20 14.70
CA GLN A 290 5.11 2.46 14.10
C GLN A 290 4.21 2.95 12.96
N ILE A 291 3.47 2.09 12.25
CA ILE A 291 2.69 2.47 11.05
C ILE A 291 1.78 3.69 11.26
N ARG A 292 1.17 3.82 12.44
CA ARG A 292 0.27 4.94 12.79
C ARG A 292 0.97 6.30 12.86
N ARG A 293 2.31 6.34 12.89
CA ARG A 293 3.12 7.58 12.82
C ARG A 293 3.22 8.14 11.39
N TYR A 294 2.82 7.35 10.38
CA TYR A 294 2.92 7.71 8.96
C TYR A 294 1.52 7.75 8.31
N PRO A 295 0.64 8.69 8.71
CA PRO A 295 -0.76 8.68 8.31
C PRO A 295 -1.00 8.90 6.81
N GLN A 296 0.01 9.40 6.07
CA GLN A 296 -0.03 9.53 4.62
C GLN A 296 0.17 8.16 3.92
N ILE A 297 0.75 7.16 4.60
CA ILE A 297 0.80 5.78 4.11
C ILE A 297 -0.61 5.19 4.20
N LYS A 298 -1.17 4.91 3.02
CA LYS A 298 -2.53 4.40 2.83
C LYS A 298 -2.58 3.01 2.20
N ALA A 299 -1.43 2.43 1.90
CA ALA A 299 -1.31 1.04 1.48
C ALA A 299 0.09 0.49 1.82
N LEU A 300 0.15 -0.75 2.27
CA LEU A 300 1.39 -1.47 2.60
C LEU A 300 1.35 -2.87 1.94
N LEU A 301 2.22 -3.10 0.95
CA LEU A 301 2.18 -4.27 0.07
C LEU A 301 3.45 -5.12 0.25
N TYR A 302 3.34 -6.27 0.89
CA TYR A 302 4.51 -7.11 1.17
C TYR A 302 4.98 -7.89 -0.06
N PHE A 303 6.29 -8.00 -0.26
CA PHE A 303 6.89 -8.82 -1.31
C PHE A 303 7.30 -10.18 -0.74
N ASP A 304 6.47 -11.21 -0.97
CA ASP A 304 6.69 -12.57 -0.49
C ASP A 304 7.45 -13.37 -1.54
N SER A 305 8.74 -13.67 -1.31
CA SER A 305 9.54 -14.45 -2.25
C SER A 305 10.67 -15.19 -1.57
N PRO A 306 10.82 -16.50 -1.80
CA PRO A 306 12.00 -17.26 -1.35
C PRO A 306 13.25 -16.95 -2.19
N GLN A 307 13.10 -16.26 -3.32
CA GLN A 307 14.13 -16.09 -4.34
C GLN A 307 14.26 -14.63 -4.81
N ALA A 308 13.95 -13.66 -3.94
CA ALA A 308 14.16 -12.25 -4.30
C ALA A 308 15.66 -11.99 -4.58
N PRO A 309 16.03 -11.00 -5.42
CA PRO A 309 17.40 -10.84 -5.92
C PRO A 309 18.49 -10.73 -4.84
N ARG A 310 18.13 -10.22 -3.65
CA ARG A 310 19.06 -10.06 -2.51
C ARG A 310 18.85 -11.08 -1.39
N GLY A 311 17.97 -12.07 -1.58
CA GLY A 311 17.72 -13.16 -0.64
C GLY A 311 16.25 -13.37 -0.32
N ASP A 312 15.98 -14.32 0.56
CA ASP A 312 14.65 -14.74 0.98
C ASP A 312 13.90 -13.64 1.76
N THR A 313 12.75 -13.23 1.24
CA THR A 313 11.79 -12.31 1.87
C THR A 313 10.53 -13.01 2.37
N SER A 314 10.44 -14.33 2.32
CA SER A 314 9.29 -15.09 2.84
C SER A 314 8.97 -14.66 4.27
N PHE A 315 7.71 -14.32 4.54
CA PHE A 315 7.35 -13.71 5.83
C PHE A 315 7.38 -14.72 7.00
N ASP A 316 7.36 -16.02 6.70
CA ASP A 316 7.19 -17.14 7.63
C ASP A 316 8.37 -18.11 7.66
N SER A 317 9.53 -17.68 7.17
CA SER A 317 10.82 -18.37 7.25
C SER A 317 11.25 -18.80 8.67
N ASP A 318 10.71 -18.14 9.70
CA ASP A 318 10.84 -18.52 11.12
C ASP A 318 9.45 -18.52 11.79
N PRO A 319 9.12 -19.49 12.67
CA PRO A 319 7.80 -19.54 13.32
C PRO A 319 7.45 -18.27 14.12
N GLY A 320 8.45 -17.60 14.70
CA GLY A 320 8.26 -16.32 15.38
C GLY A 320 7.96 -15.18 14.41
N ALA A 321 8.66 -15.12 13.28
CA ALA A 321 8.40 -14.15 12.21
C ALA A 321 7.00 -14.36 11.62
N GLY A 322 6.63 -15.60 11.29
CA GLY A 322 5.31 -15.93 10.74
C GLY A 322 4.16 -15.54 11.67
N ARG A 323 4.30 -15.74 12.99
CA ARG A 323 3.32 -15.26 13.99
C ARG A 323 3.23 -13.74 14.04
N ALA A 324 4.36 -13.03 14.09
CA ALA A 324 4.35 -11.57 14.12
C ALA A 324 3.75 -10.97 12.84
N PHE A 325 4.04 -11.55 11.67
CA PHE A 325 3.44 -11.14 10.40
C PHE A 325 1.93 -11.41 10.35
N SER A 326 1.53 -12.58 10.83
CA SER A 326 0.12 -12.98 11.00
C SER A 326 -0.66 -12.00 11.88
N GLU A 327 -0.07 -11.52 12.97
CA GLU A 327 -0.68 -10.52 13.85
C GLU A 327 -0.72 -9.13 13.19
N LEU A 328 0.32 -8.76 12.44
CA LEU A 328 0.36 -7.52 11.66
C LEU A 328 -0.74 -7.47 10.59
N ALA A 329 -0.90 -8.54 9.81
CA ALA A 329 -1.91 -8.65 8.76
C ALA A 329 -3.35 -8.56 9.29
N ARG A 330 -3.58 -9.01 10.53
CA ARG A 330 -4.87 -8.95 11.24
C ARG A 330 -5.07 -7.67 12.04
N ASP A 331 -4.08 -6.76 12.10
CA ASP A 331 -4.23 -5.50 12.85
C ASP A 331 -5.43 -4.72 12.29
N ARG A 332 -6.29 -4.23 13.20
CA ARG A 332 -7.49 -3.47 12.83
C ARG A 332 -7.18 -2.28 11.93
N TYR A 333 -5.99 -1.68 12.04
CA TYR A 333 -5.55 -0.61 11.16
C TYR A 333 -5.61 -0.99 9.68
N PHE A 334 -5.31 -2.24 9.33
CA PHE A 334 -5.38 -2.73 7.95
C PHE A 334 -6.72 -3.38 7.59
N ARG A 335 -7.59 -3.61 8.58
CA ARG A 335 -8.89 -4.26 8.40
C ARG A 335 -10.08 -3.30 8.52
N SER A 336 -9.83 -2.01 8.74
CA SER A 336 -10.86 -1.02 9.06
C SER A 336 -11.75 -0.65 7.88
N THR A 337 -11.25 -0.76 6.66
CA THR A 337 -11.96 -0.35 5.45
C THR A 337 -12.17 -1.58 4.57
N PRO A 338 -13.42 -1.96 4.23
CA PRO A 338 -13.67 -3.07 3.32
C PRO A 338 -13.28 -2.70 1.89
N VAL A 339 -12.75 -3.68 1.14
CA VAL A 339 -12.54 -3.53 -0.30
C VAL A 339 -13.88 -3.25 -0.99
N PRO A 340 -14.00 -2.21 -1.83
CA PRO A 340 -15.21 -1.95 -2.60
C PRO A 340 -15.55 -3.16 -3.46
N ARG A 341 -16.82 -3.56 -3.46
CA ARG A 341 -17.28 -4.62 -4.38
C ARG A 341 -17.29 -4.06 -5.81
N PRO A 342 -16.82 -4.85 -6.79
CA PRO A 342 -16.98 -4.60 -8.22
C PRO A 342 -18.36 -4.10 -8.66
#